data_AF-A0A7R5L108-F1
#
_entry.id   AF-A0A7R5L108-F1
#
_cell.length_a   1.000
_cell.length_b   1.000
_cell.length_c   1.000
_cell.angle_alpha   90.00
_cell.angle_beta   90.00
_cell.angle_gamma   90.00
#
_symmetry.space_group_name_H-M   'P 1'
#
loop_
_entity.id
_entity.type
_entity.pdbx_description
1 polymer ?
#
loop_
_entity_poly.entity_id
_entity_poly.type
_entity_poly.pdbx_seq_one_letter_code
_entity_poly.pdbx_strand_id
1 'polypeptide(L)'
;MMENEVFLSFTFYSTILILKMYVVAIITGQVRLRKKAFANPEDALRNGGLQFCREDPDVERCRRAHRNDMENIFPFLFLGAIYSMLDPSPAVARIHFLIFCVGRVVHTIAYLLRLKAPARSVAYSVAQLPCFSMALQILLATTPYWEVAGEKGHVSLWSRKGMQSQVSLAPAESRRGKAHELPLKEGVH
;
A
#
# COMPACT_ATOMS: atom_id res chain seq x y z
N MET A 1 17.94 -1.64 -14.49
CA MET A 1 16.87 -0.82 -13.88
C MET A 1 16.40 0.31 -14.81
N MET A 2 17.29 0.98 -15.57
CA MET A 2 16.93 2.03 -16.56
C MET A 2 16.38 1.51 -17.90
N GLU A 3 16.05 0.22 -18.02
CA GLU A 3 15.46 -0.36 -19.25
C GLU A 3 13.93 -0.53 -19.14
N ASN A 4 13.35 -0.40 -17.95
CA ASN A 4 11.90 -0.46 -17.76
C ASN A 4 11.30 0.93 -18.01
N GLU A 5 10.78 1.13 -19.22
CA GLU A 5 10.16 2.39 -19.66
C GLU A 5 8.98 2.82 -18.77
N VAL A 6 8.23 1.86 -18.23
CA VAL A 6 7.13 2.11 -17.29
C VAL A 6 7.67 2.69 -15.99
N PHE A 7 8.69 2.06 -15.42
CA PHE A 7 9.30 2.49 -14.16
C PHE A 7 10.00 3.85 -14.29
N LEU A 8 10.63 4.14 -15.43
CA LEU A 8 11.18 5.47 -15.72
C LEU A 8 10.08 6.53 -15.79
N SER A 9 8.98 6.22 -16.49
CA SER A 9 7.82 7.12 -16.56
C SER A 9 7.22 7.37 -15.18
N PHE A 10 7.00 6.31 -14.40
CA PHE A 10 6.53 6.39 -13.02
C PHE A 10 7.43 7.28 -12.16
N THR A 11 8.75 7.04 -12.21
CA THR A 11 9.74 7.79 -11.44
C THR A 11 9.69 9.28 -11.78
N PHE A 12 9.66 9.61 -13.08
CA PHE A 12 9.60 10.99 -13.56
C PHE A 12 8.38 11.75 -13.00
N TYR A 13 7.17 11.20 -13.16
CA TYR A 13 5.95 11.86 -12.67
C TYR A 13 5.90 11.89 -11.13
N SER A 14 6.40 10.85 -10.47
CA SER A 14 6.50 10.80 -9.01
C SER A 14 7.41 11.89 -8.45
N THR A 15 8.58 12.09 -9.06
CA THR A 15 9.51 13.16 -8.66
C THR A 15 8.88 14.53 -8.84
N ILE A 16 8.16 14.78 -9.93
CA ILE A 16 7.42 16.05 -10.14
C ILE A 16 6.42 16.30 -9.00
N LEU A 17 5.67 15.26 -8.60
CA LEU A 17 4.68 15.36 -7.53
C LEU A 17 5.30 15.62 -6.16
N ILE A 18 6.43 14.99 -5.86
CA ILE A 18 7.20 15.24 -4.63
C ILE A 18 7.73 16.68 -4.62
N LEU A 19 8.32 17.14 -5.72
CA LEU A 19 8.79 18.52 -5.86
C LEU A 19 7.64 19.52 -5.64
N LYS A 20 6.47 19.25 -6.21
CA LYS A 20 5.25 20.04 -5.98
C LYS A 20 4.86 20.09 -4.50
N MET A 21 4.94 18.98 -3.76
CA MET A 21 4.67 18.98 -2.31
C MET A 21 5.66 19.85 -1.54
N TYR A 22 6.95 19.83 -1.91
CA TYR A 22 7.94 20.74 -1.33
C TYR A 22 7.61 22.21 -1.63
N VAL A 23 7.17 22.53 -2.84
CA VAL A 23 6.71 23.87 -3.19
C VAL A 23 5.53 24.30 -2.31
N VAL A 24 4.55 23.43 -2.05
CA VAL A 24 3.43 23.73 -1.15
C VAL A 24 3.90 23.96 0.30
N ALA A 25 4.90 23.20 0.76
CA ALA A 25 5.51 23.39 2.08
C ALA A 25 6.18 24.78 2.19
N ILE A 26 6.96 25.17 1.17
CA ILE A 26 7.60 26.50 1.09
C ILE A 26 6.53 27.60 1.09
N ILE A 27 5.50 27.49 0.24
CA ILE A 27 4.39 28.45 0.19
C ILE A 27 3.74 28.59 1.57
N THR A 28 3.49 27.47 2.26
CA THR A 28 2.92 27.50 3.62
C THR A 28 3.79 28.31 4.58
N GLY A 29 5.10 28.10 4.57
CA GLY A 29 6.04 28.87 5.39
C GLY A 29 6.04 30.37 5.07
N GLN A 30 6.06 30.72 3.78
CA GLN A 30 6.00 32.12 3.34
C GLN A 30 4.68 32.81 3.74
N VAL A 31 3.55 32.11 3.65
CA VAL A 31 2.26 32.64 4.09
C VAL A 31 2.25 32.89 5.60
N ARG A 32 2.83 31.99 6.41
CA ARG A 32 2.96 32.19 7.87
C ARG A 32 3.75 33.45 8.21
N LEU A 33 4.89 33.66 7.54
CA LEU A 33 5.72 34.85 7.72
C LEU A 33 4.98 36.12 7.31
N ARG A 34 4.38 36.13 6.11
CA ARG A 34 3.65 37.29 5.58
C ARG A 34 2.44 37.68 6.42
N LYS A 35 1.71 36.69 6.97
CA LYS A 35 0.49 36.90 7.77
C LYS A 35 0.74 37.04 9.26
N LYS A 36 1.99 36.82 9.70
CA LYS A 36 2.39 36.67 11.11
C LYS A 36 1.43 35.74 11.85
N ALA A 37 1.35 34.51 11.36
CA ALA A 37 0.47 33.46 11.88
C ALA A 37 1.27 32.16 12.07
N PHE A 38 1.84 32.03 13.26
CA PHE A 38 2.71 30.93 13.64
C PHE A 38 1.94 29.89 14.45
N ALA A 39 2.34 28.62 14.33
CA ALA A 39 1.71 27.53 15.07
C ALA A 39 2.26 27.39 16.48
N ASN A 40 3.52 27.77 16.69
CA ASN A 40 4.21 27.58 17.96
C ASN A 40 4.55 28.94 18.60
N PRO A 41 4.50 29.04 19.95
CA PRO A 41 4.75 30.29 20.66
C PRO A 41 6.17 30.82 20.50
N GLU A 42 7.18 29.96 20.40
CA GLU A 42 8.58 30.32 20.19
C GLU A 42 8.82 31.00 18.84
N ASP A 43 8.15 30.52 17.79
CA ASP A 43 8.18 31.14 16.45
C ASP A 43 7.51 32.52 16.49
N ALA A 44 6.40 32.65 17.21
CA ALA A 44 5.68 33.90 17.37
C ALA A 44 6.51 34.95 18.13
N LEU A 45 7.15 34.55 19.24
CA LEU A 45 8.05 35.40 20.02
C LEU A 45 9.22 35.90 19.18
N ARG A 46 9.87 35.02 18.41
CA ARG A 46 10.96 35.39 17.49
C ARG A 46 10.54 36.39 16.41
N ASN A 47 9.26 36.39 16.03
CA ASN A 47 8.72 37.20 14.94
C ASN A 47 7.80 38.35 15.39
N GLY A 48 7.86 38.73 16.67
CA GLY A 48 7.32 39.99 17.20
C GLY A 48 6.30 39.88 18.35
N GLY A 49 5.97 38.68 18.82
CA GLY A 49 5.20 38.49 20.07
C GLY A 49 4.17 37.34 20.03
N LEU A 50 3.72 36.92 21.22
CA LEU A 50 2.79 35.79 21.41
C LEU A 50 1.44 35.97 20.70
N GLN A 51 1.01 37.21 20.44
CA GLN A 51 -0.20 37.50 19.67
C GLN A 51 -0.18 36.95 18.23
N PHE A 52 1.01 36.61 17.71
CA PHE A 52 1.17 35.98 16.39
C PHE A 52 1.13 34.45 16.44
N CYS A 53 1.02 33.84 17.62
CA CYS A 53 0.70 32.43 17.80
C CYS A 53 -0.81 32.25 17.62
N ARG A 54 -1.24 32.16 16.36
CA ARG A 54 -2.66 32.17 15.98
C ARG A 54 -2.87 31.44 14.67
N GLU A 55 -4.12 31.05 14.45
CA GLU A 55 -4.56 30.50 13.18
C GLU A 55 -4.83 31.59 12.14
N ASP A 56 -4.61 31.26 10.87
CA ASP A 56 -4.94 32.12 9.73
C ASP A 56 -5.60 31.28 8.62
N PRO A 57 -6.71 31.76 8.01
CA PRO A 57 -7.43 31.00 6.99
C PRO A 57 -6.61 30.64 5.74
N ASP A 58 -5.63 31.47 5.35
CA ASP A 58 -4.74 31.20 4.22
C ASP A 58 -3.68 30.14 4.57
N VAL A 59 -3.14 30.19 5.79
CA VAL A 59 -2.23 29.15 6.31
C VAL A 59 -2.95 27.81 6.37
N GLU A 60 -4.17 27.76 6.92
CA GLU A 60 -4.92 26.51 7.02
C GLU A 60 -5.35 26.00 5.63
N ARG A 61 -5.60 26.90 4.67
CA ARG A 61 -5.82 26.51 3.27
C ARG A 61 -4.60 25.81 2.67
N CYS A 62 -3.39 26.33 2.90
CA CYS A 62 -2.16 25.68 2.45
C CYS A 62 -1.96 24.32 3.12
N ARG A 63 -2.23 24.22 4.44
CA ARG A 63 -2.18 22.96 5.19
C ARG A 63 -3.17 21.92 4.65
N ARG A 64 -4.42 22.31 4.34
CA ARG A 64 -5.40 21.39 3.75
C ARG A 64 -5.00 20.94 2.34
N ALA A 65 -4.43 21.82 1.53
CA ALA A 65 -3.90 21.44 0.21
C ALA A 65 -2.78 20.40 0.35
N HIS A 66 -1.82 20.64 1.25
CA HIS A 66 -0.71 19.72 1.50
C HIS A 66 -1.18 18.39 2.12
N ARG A 67 -2.14 18.43 3.05
CA ARG A 67 -2.74 17.21 3.62
C ARG A 67 -3.42 16.37 2.56
N ASN A 68 -4.20 17.00 1.68
CA ASN A 68 -4.81 16.28 0.56
C ASN A 68 -3.74 15.73 -0.40
N ASP A 69 -2.62 16.40 -0.58
CA ASP A 69 -1.50 15.82 -1.32
C ASP A 69 -0.95 14.56 -0.66
N MET A 70 -0.75 14.54 0.67
CA MET A 70 -0.32 13.33 1.38
C MET A 70 -1.31 12.18 1.26
N GLU A 71 -2.61 12.47 1.40
CA GLU A 71 -3.69 11.48 1.28
C GLU A 71 -3.77 10.82 -0.10
N ASN A 72 -3.18 11.41 -1.15
CA ASN A 72 -3.35 10.97 -2.53
C ASN A 72 -2.05 10.59 -3.24
N ILE A 73 -1.00 11.39 -3.07
CA ILE A 73 0.30 11.14 -3.68
C ILE A 73 0.96 9.94 -3.01
N PHE A 74 0.86 9.76 -1.69
CA PHE A 74 1.48 8.59 -1.04
C PHE A 74 0.86 7.26 -1.50
N PRO A 75 -0.47 7.09 -1.56
CA PRO A 75 -1.06 5.91 -2.19
C PRO A 75 -0.65 5.74 -3.65
N PHE A 76 -0.58 6.82 -4.44
CA PHE A 76 -0.12 6.74 -5.82
C PHE A 76 1.33 6.26 -5.95
N LEU A 77 2.25 6.73 -5.09
CA LEU A 77 3.64 6.27 -5.09
C LEU A 77 3.71 4.76 -4.83
N PHE A 78 2.90 4.26 -3.90
CA PHE A 78 2.82 2.83 -3.61
C PHE A 78 2.20 2.03 -4.78
N LEU A 79 1.01 2.43 -5.23
CA LEU A 79 0.29 1.75 -6.31
C LEU A 79 1.09 1.79 -7.62
N GLY A 80 1.65 2.94 -7.99
CA GLY A 80 2.43 3.12 -9.21
C GLY A 80 3.72 2.30 -9.22
N ALA A 81 4.38 2.15 -8.07
CA ALA A 81 5.55 1.29 -7.95
C ALA A 81 5.20 -0.19 -8.20
N ILE A 82 4.16 -0.70 -7.53
CA ILE A 82 3.69 -2.08 -7.73
C ILE A 82 3.19 -2.28 -9.16
N TYR A 83 2.38 -1.34 -9.67
CA TYR A 83 1.85 -1.40 -11.02
C TYR A 83 2.96 -1.47 -12.08
N SER A 84 4.07 -0.75 -11.87
CA SER A 84 5.23 -0.80 -12.77
C SER A 84 5.93 -2.16 -12.82
N MET A 85 5.70 -3.02 -11.82
CA MET A 85 6.23 -4.38 -11.75
C MET A 85 5.29 -5.43 -12.37
N LEU A 86 4.05 -5.07 -12.72
CA LEU A 86 3.08 -5.95 -13.37
C LEU A 86 3.24 -6.04 -14.90
N ASP A 87 4.33 -5.48 -15.43
CA ASP A 87 4.62 -5.36 -16.86
C ASP A 87 3.43 -4.83 -17.70
N PRO A 88 2.83 -3.70 -17.31
CA PRO A 88 1.71 -3.13 -18.04
C PRO A 88 2.18 -2.55 -19.39
N SER A 89 1.25 -2.35 -20.31
CA SER A 89 1.54 -1.62 -21.55
C SER A 89 2.16 -0.23 -21.24
N PRO A 90 3.36 0.11 -21.78
CA PRO A 90 4.04 1.37 -21.52
C PRO A 90 3.19 2.61 -21.82
N ALA A 91 2.43 2.59 -22.91
CA ALA A 91 1.55 3.68 -23.29
C ALA A 91 0.43 3.89 -22.26
N VAL A 92 -0.19 2.80 -21.81
CA VAL A 92 -1.28 2.85 -20.82
C VAL A 92 -0.76 3.34 -19.48
N ALA A 93 0.37 2.82 -19.01
CA ALA A 93 0.96 3.25 -17.75
C ALA A 93 1.34 4.74 -17.77
N ARG A 94 1.94 5.22 -18.86
CA ARG A 94 2.26 6.63 -19.03
C ARG A 94 1.03 7.52 -18.95
N ILE A 95 -0.10 7.11 -19.54
CA ILE A 95 -1.37 7.83 -19.45
C ILE A 95 -1.88 7.88 -18.01
N HIS A 96 -1.81 6.77 -17.27
CA HIS A 96 -2.21 6.73 -15.86
C HIS A 96 -1.41 7.75 -15.02
N PHE A 97 -0.08 7.72 -15.15
CA PHE A 97 0.80 8.61 -14.41
C PHE A 97 0.62 10.08 -14.81
N LEU A 98 0.43 10.35 -16.11
CA LEU A 98 0.19 11.70 -16.63
C LEU A 98 -1.13 12.28 -16.10
N ILE A 99 -2.24 11.55 -16.22
CA ILE A 99 -3.56 11.99 -15.74
C ILE A 99 -3.51 12.28 -14.25
N PHE A 100 -2.89 11.39 -13.47
CA PHE A 100 -2.72 11.61 -12.04
C PHE A 100 -1.90 12.88 -11.78
N CYS A 101 -0.72 13.01 -12.41
CA CYS A 101 0.16 14.15 -12.23
C CYS A 101 -0.52 15.49 -12.55
N VAL A 102 -1.12 15.60 -13.74
CA VAL A 102 -1.82 16.82 -14.18
C VAL A 102 -3.00 17.12 -13.27
N GLY A 103 -3.82 16.12 -12.95
CA GLY A 103 -4.97 16.28 -12.05
C GLY A 103 -4.55 16.81 -10.67
N ARG A 104 -3.45 16.30 -10.10
CA ARG A 104 -2.91 16.78 -8.81
C ARG A 104 -2.32 18.19 -8.89
N VAL A 105 -1.65 18.55 -9.97
CA VAL A 105 -1.16 19.92 -10.19
C VAL A 105 -2.33 20.90 -10.29
N VAL A 106 -3.33 20.59 -11.12
CA VAL A 106 -4.55 21.41 -11.26
C VAL A 106 -5.30 21.50 -9.94
N HIS A 107 -5.41 20.40 -9.18
CA HIS A 107 -6.03 20.40 -7.86
C HIS A 107 -5.34 21.37 -6.90
N THR A 108 -4.00 21.35 -6.82
CA THR A 108 -3.23 22.27 -5.97
C THR A 108 -3.44 23.72 -6.41
N ILE A 109 -3.38 24.02 -7.71
CA ILE A 109 -3.62 25.37 -8.25
C ILE A 109 -5.02 25.84 -7.89
N ALA A 110 -6.04 25.02 -8.13
CA ALA A 110 -7.43 25.33 -7.80
C ALA A 110 -7.62 25.60 -6.29
N TYR A 111 -6.91 24.85 -5.45
CA TYR A 111 -6.97 24.99 -4.00
C TYR A 111 -6.38 26.33 -3.52
N LEU A 112 -5.16 26.66 -3.98
CA LEU A 112 -4.41 27.83 -3.54
C LEU A 112 -4.96 29.13 -4.13
N LEU A 113 -5.38 29.13 -5.39
CA LEU A 113 -5.94 30.30 -6.07
C LEU A 113 -7.44 30.53 -5.83
N ARG A 114 -8.08 29.71 -4.96
CA ARG A 114 -9.51 29.82 -4.62
C ARG A 114 -10.42 29.81 -5.86
N LEU A 115 -10.11 28.96 -6.85
CA LEU A 115 -10.94 28.85 -8.05
C LEU A 115 -12.37 28.44 -7.68
N LYS A 116 -13.35 28.94 -8.44
CA LYS A 116 -14.76 28.67 -8.21
C LYS A 116 -15.03 27.17 -8.29
N ALA A 117 -15.89 26.67 -7.41
CA ALA A 117 -16.40 25.31 -7.52
C ALA A 117 -17.06 25.11 -8.91
N PRO A 118 -16.93 23.93 -9.54
CA PRO A 118 -16.43 22.67 -8.97
C PRO A 118 -14.98 22.30 -9.35
N ALA A 119 -14.16 23.25 -9.83
CA ALA A 119 -12.84 22.96 -10.44
C ALA A 119 -11.94 22.04 -9.59
N ARG A 120 -11.82 22.33 -8.29
CA ARG A 120 -11.06 21.49 -7.35
C ARG A 120 -11.60 20.06 -7.26
N SER A 121 -12.91 19.91 -7.08
CA SER A 121 -13.52 18.59 -6.90
C SER A 121 -13.41 17.75 -8.17
N VAL A 122 -13.58 18.36 -9.35
CA VAL A 122 -13.39 17.68 -10.64
C VAL A 122 -11.95 17.22 -10.82
N ALA A 123 -10.97 18.10 -10.55
CA ALA A 123 -9.55 17.74 -10.65
C ALA A 123 -9.17 16.59 -9.69
N TYR A 124 -9.74 16.59 -8.47
CA TYR A 124 -9.59 15.48 -7.53
C TYR A 124 -10.17 14.18 -8.11
N SER A 125 -11.42 14.18 -8.55
CA SER A 125 -12.10 12.98 -9.06
C SER A 125 -11.40 12.40 -10.28
N VAL A 126 -10.98 13.22 -11.23
CA VAL A 126 -10.23 12.78 -12.43
C VAL A 126 -8.89 12.15 -12.03
N ALA A 127 -8.18 12.75 -11.07
CA ALA A 127 -6.93 12.20 -10.57
C ALA A 127 -7.11 10.85 -9.87
N GLN A 128 -8.29 10.51 -9.34
CA GLN A 128 -8.49 9.20 -8.71
C GLN A 128 -8.66 8.05 -9.70
N LEU A 129 -9.13 8.32 -10.93
CA LEU A 129 -9.44 7.27 -11.90
C LEU A 129 -8.23 6.35 -12.17
N PRO A 130 -7.00 6.87 -12.40
CA PRO A 130 -5.82 6.03 -12.53
C PRO A 130 -5.51 5.21 -11.28
N CYS A 131 -5.67 5.76 -10.08
CA CYS A 131 -5.41 5.06 -8.83
C CYS A 131 -6.36 3.86 -8.63
N PHE A 132 -7.67 4.07 -8.86
CA PHE A 132 -8.65 2.98 -8.81
C PHE A 132 -8.35 1.90 -9.86
N SER A 133 -8.00 2.31 -11.08
CA SER A 133 -7.63 1.38 -12.16
C SER A 133 -6.41 0.53 -11.79
N MET A 134 -5.33 1.16 -11.30
CA MET A 134 -4.12 0.44 -10.88
C MET A 134 -4.41 -0.49 -9.71
N ALA A 135 -5.17 -0.04 -8.70
CA ALA A 135 -5.53 -0.87 -7.56
C ALA A 135 -6.33 -2.11 -7.99
N LEU A 136 -7.30 -1.95 -8.90
CA LEU A 136 -8.07 -3.07 -9.44
C LEU A 136 -7.17 -4.05 -10.22
N GLN A 137 -6.28 -3.55 -11.07
CA GLN A 137 -5.34 -4.40 -11.82
C GLN A 137 -4.38 -5.17 -10.89
N ILE A 138 -3.89 -4.53 -9.82
CA ILE A 138 -3.07 -5.19 -8.79
C ILE A 138 -3.87 -6.28 -8.08
N LEU A 139 -5.12 -6.01 -7.69
CA LEU A 139 -5.98 -7.02 -7.07
C LEU A 139 -6.20 -8.21 -8.02
N LEU A 140 -6.62 -7.96 -9.25
CA LEU A 140 -6.87 -9.01 -10.23
C LEU A 140 -5.62 -9.85 -10.54
N ALA A 141 -4.44 -9.23 -10.59
CA ALA A 141 -3.18 -9.94 -10.80
C ALA A 141 -2.77 -10.81 -9.59
N THR A 142 -3.20 -10.44 -8.37
CA THR A 142 -2.82 -11.15 -7.13
C THR A 142 -3.87 -12.16 -6.65
N THR A 143 -5.13 -12.02 -7.08
CA THR A 143 -6.23 -12.94 -6.71
C THR A 143 -5.92 -14.43 -6.95
N PRO A 144 -5.31 -14.86 -8.08
CA PRO A 144 -5.04 -16.28 -8.32
C PRO A 144 -4.17 -16.95 -7.24
N TYR A 145 -3.26 -16.21 -6.61
CA TYR A 145 -2.46 -16.73 -5.51
C TYR A 145 -3.31 -17.08 -4.28
N TRP A 146 -4.37 -16.31 -4.04
CA TRP A 146 -5.27 -16.51 -2.90
C TRP A 146 -6.26 -17.65 -3.16
N GLU A 147 -6.75 -17.80 -4.40
CA GLU A 147 -7.62 -18.91 -4.79
C GLU A 147 -6.90 -20.26 -4.66
N VAL A 148 -5.65 -20.35 -5.15
CA VAL A 148 -4.81 -21.55 -5.02
C VAL A 148 -4.46 -21.84 -3.55
N ALA A 149 -4.25 -20.82 -2.72
CA ALA A 149 -4.04 -21.00 -1.28
C ALA A 149 -5.30 -21.52 -0.56
N GLY A 150 -6.49 -21.07 -0.99
CA GLY A 150 -7.78 -21.56 -0.49
C GLY A 150 -8.00 -23.04 -0.81
N GLU A 151 -7.70 -23.48 -2.04
CA GLU A 151 -7.76 -24.89 -2.41
C GLU A 151 -6.76 -25.75 -1.61
N LYS A 152 -5.50 -25.30 -1.47
CA LYS A 152 -4.49 -26.01 -0.68
C LYS A 152 -4.82 -26.07 0.81
N GLY A 153 -5.44 -25.02 1.36
CA GLY A 153 -5.93 -25.00 2.74
C GLY A 153 -7.08 -25.98 2.96
N HIS A 154 -7.99 -26.09 1.99
CA HIS A 154 -9.09 -27.06 2.04
C HIS A 154 -8.55 -28.51 1.93
N VAL A 155 -7.62 -28.79 1.00
CA VAL A 155 -7.00 -30.12 0.86
C VAL A 155 -6.15 -30.50 2.09
N SER A 156 -5.43 -29.54 2.69
CA SER A 156 -4.62 -29.77 3.91
C SER A 156 -5.47 -30.13 5.14
N LEU A 157 -6.62 -29.47 5.31
CA LEU A 157 -7.54 -29.74 6.43
C LEU A 157 -8.20 -31.12 6.35
N TRP A 158 -8.43 -31.63 5.13
CA TRP A 158 -8.98 -32.98 4.92
C TRP A 158 -7.91 -34.07 4.98
N SER A 159 -6.67 -33.80 4.55
CA SER A 159 -5.56 -34.74 4.64
C SER A 159 -5.13 -35.03 6.10
N ARG A 160 -5.17 -34.01 6.98
CA ARG A 160 -4.89 -34.22 8.42
C ARG A 160 -5.99 -34.98 9.16
N LYS A 161 -7.26 -34.83 8.78
CA LYS A 161 -8.38 -35.56 9.41
C LYS A 161 -8.49 -37.02 8.98
N GLY A 162 -7.98 -37.39 7.80
CA GLY A 162 -7.97 -38.78 7.32
C GLY A 162 -6.89 -39.67 7.96
N MET A 163 -5.81 -39.10 8.50
CA MET A 163 -4.69 -39.89 9.04
C MET A 163 -4.84 -40.26 10.53
N GLN A 164 -5.81 -39.67 11.25
CA GLN A 164 -6.03 -39.95 12.67
C GLN A 164 -7.07 -41.05 12.96
N SER A 165 -7.79 -41.58 11.96
CA SER A 165 -8.82 -42.62 12.20
C SER A 165 -8.38 -44.07 11.94
N GLN A 166 -7.12 -44.31 11.57
CA GLN A 166 -6.60 -45.64 11.20
C GLN A 166 -5.62 -46.24 12.24
N VAL A 167 -5.54 -45.69 13.45
CA VAL A 167 -4.74 -46.25 14.56
C VAL A 167 -5.64 -46.53 15.75
N SER A 168 -6.61 -47.45 15.64
CA SER A 168 -7.29 -48.01 16.83
C SER A 168 -8.16 -49.24 16.52
N LEU A 169 -7.66 -50.27 15.83
CA LEU A 169 -8.33 -51.58 15.84
C LEU A 169 -7.30 -52.71 15.73
N ALA A 170 -6.78 -53.17 16.88
CA ALA A 170 -6.22 -54.51 17.05
C ALA A 170 -6.96 -55.18 18.21
N PRO A 171 -7.60 -56.35 18.04
CA PRO A 171 -8.32 -57.01 19.13
C PRO A 171 -7.36 -57.83 20.00
N ALA A 172 -7.55 -57.73 21.31
CA ALA A 172 -6.89 -58.56 22.31
C ALA A 172 -7.87 -59.63 22.81
N GLU A 173 -7.54 -60.91 22.63
CA GLU A 173 -8.04 -62.11 23.34
C GLU A 173 -7.30 -63.33 22.75
N SER A 174 -6.97 -64.46 23.40
CA SER A 174 -6.94 -64.90 24.80
C SER A 174 -6.37 -66.33 24.81
N ARG A 175 -5.35 -66.56 25.65
CA ARG A 175 -5.03 -67.78 26.45
C ARG A 175 -4.85 -69.19 25.82
N ARG A 176 -3.83 -69.85 26.41
CA ARG A 176 -3.70 -71.28 26.87
C ARG A 176 -3.01 -72.30 25.94
N GLY A 177 -1.83 -72.76 26.39
CA GLY A 177 -1.67 -74.14 26.88
C GLY A 177 -0.59 -75.04 26.24
N LYS A 178 0.30 -75.57 27.11
CA LYS A 178 1.09 -76.85 27.04
C LYS A 178 2.24 -76.91 26.02
N ALA A 179 3.51 -77.02 26.42
CA ALA A 179 4.26 -78.14 27.06
C ALA A 179 4.75 -79.22 26.07
N HIS A 180 6.03 -79.63 26.25
CA HIS A 180 6.85 -80.60 25.47
C HIS A 180 7.34 -80.07 24.11
N GLU A 181 8.60 -80.21 23.65
CA GLU A 181 9.66 -81.18 23.96
C GLU A 181 11.02 -80.66 23.47
N LEU A 182 12.10 -80.93 24.22
CA LEU A 182 13.51 -80.94 23.79
C LEU A 182 13.75 -82.23 22.97
N PRO A 183 14.71 -82.32 22.02
CA PRO A 183 16.13 -82.36 22.40
C PRO A 183 17.22 -81.94 21.38
N LEU A 184 18.39 -81.61 21.96
CA LEU A 184 19.79 -81.98 21.62
C LEU A 184 20.48 -81.59 20.29
N LYS A 185 21.73 -81.08 20.51
CA LYS A 185 22.99 -81.26 19.75
C LYS A 185 23.13 -80.44 18.45
N GLU A 186 24.23 -79.77 18.09
CA GLU A 186 25.69 -79.76 18.38
C GLU A 186 26.17 -78.28 18.37
N GLY A 187 27.23 -77.79 19.04
CA GLY A 187 28.63 -78.23 19.07
C GLY A 187 29.47 -77.42 18.06
N VAL A 188 30.62 -76.87 18.49
CA VAL A 188 31.64 -76.09 17.73
C VAL A 188 31.38 -74.56 17.73
N HIS A 189 32.17 -73.65 18.32
CA HIS A 189 33.56 -73.60 18.81
C HIS A 189 33.66 -72.69 20.04
#